data_AF-U1ZYP4-F1
#
_entry.id   AF-U1ZYP4-F1
#
_cell.length_a   1.000
_cell.length_b   1.000
_cell.length_c   1.000
_cell.angle_alpha   90.00
_cell.angle_beta   90.00
_cell.angle_gamma   90.00
#
_symmetry.space_group_name_H-M   'P 1'
#
loop_
_entity.id
_entity.type
_entity.pdbx_description
1 polymer ?
#
loop_
_entity_poly.entity_id
_entity_poly.type
_entity_poly.pdbx_seq_one_letter_code
_entity_poly.pdbx_strand_id
1 'polypeptide(L)' 'MNALPIDALLPALREALAARDEAVLEAPPGAGKTTRVPLALLDQAWLAGQSILM' A
#
# COMPACT_ATOMS: atom_id res chain seq x y z
N MET A 1 -14.50 8.61 -10.08
CA MET A 1 -13.14 8.43 -9.52
C MET A 1 -12.41 7.45 -10.42
N ASN A 2 -11.21 7.79 -10.92
CA ASN A 2 -10.49 6.97 -11.87
C ASN A 2 -9.72 5.87 -11.12
N ALA A 3 -10.09 4.60 -11.34
CA ALA A 3 -9.42 3.46 -10.74
C ALA A 3 -8.01 3.32 -11.32
N LEU A 4 -7.04 3.03 -10.46
CA LEU A 4 -5.66 2.75 -10.86
C LEU A 4 -5.36 1.25 -10.71
N PRO A 5 -4.44 0.69 -11.51
CA PRO A 5 -4.11 -0.74 -11.43
C PRO A 5 -3.75 -1.22 -10.02
N ILE A 6 -3.14 -0.35 -9.20
CA ILE A 6 -2.76 -0.67 -7.83
C ILE A 6 -3.94 -0.92 -6.90
N ASP A 7 -5.13 -0.37 -7.19
CA ASP A 7 -6.29 -0.43 -6.30
C ASP A 7 -6.73 -1.88 -6.06
N ALA A 8 -6.57 -2.76 -7.05
CA ALA A 8 -6.86 -4.19 -6.94
C ALA A 8 -5.87 -4.95 -6.03
N LEU A 9 -4.66 -4.43 -5.83
CA LEU A 9 -3.59 -5.06 -5.04
C LEU A 9 -3.58 -4.59 -3.57
N LEU A 10 -4.23 -3.46 -3.26
CA LEU A 10 -4.22 -2.87 -1.91
C LEU A 10 -4.77 -3.80 -0.81
N PRO A 11 -5.86 -4.57 -1.02
CA PRO A 11 -6.36 -5.48 0.01
C PRO A 11 -5.33 -6.55 0.37
N ALA A 12 -4.73 -7.20 -0.63
CA ALA A 12 -3.72 -8.24 -0.42
C ALA A 12 -2.45 -7.67 0.24
N LEU A 13 -2.04 -6.46 -0.12
CA LEU A 13 -0.91 -5.78 0.52
C LEU A 13 -1.16 -5.51 2.01
N ARG A 14 -2.37 -5.04 2.36
CA ARG A 14 -2.76 -4.79 3.77
C ARG A 14 -2.75 -6.09 4.57
N GLU A 15 -3.31 -7.17 4.02
CA GLU A 15 -3.32 -8.47 4.67
C GLU A 15 -1.90 -9.01 4.88
N ALA A 16 -1.03 -8.90 3.87
CA ALA A 16 0.37 -9.30 3.98
C ALA A 16 1.11 -8.56 5.09
N LEU A 17 0.98 -7.23 5.15
CA LEU A 17 1.63 -6.39 6.15
C LEU A 17 0.99 -6.47 7.54
N ALA A 18 -0.26 -6.92 7.64
CA ALA A 18 -0.88 -7.25 8.92
C ALA A 18 -0.38 -8.59 9.48
N ALA A 19 0.06 -9.50 8.60
CA ALA A 19 0.54 -10.83 8.97
C ALA A 19 2.07 -10.90 9.14
N ARG A 20 2.83 -10.04 8.46
CA ARG A 20 4.30 -10.01 8.42
C ARG A 20 4.80 -8.58 8.40
N ASP A 21 6.02 -8.36 8.87
CA ASP A 21 6.62 -7.02 8.91
C ASP A 21 7.10 -6.50 7.54
N GLU A 22 7.11 -7.36 6.51
CA GLU A 22 7.63 -7.03 5.18
C GLU A 22 6.79 -7.66 4.05
N ALA A 23 6.69 -6.93 2.94
CA ALA A 23 6.07 -7.38 1.71
C ALA A 23 6.75 -6.74 0.50
N VAL A 24 6.86 -7.50 -0.60
CA VAL A 24 7.34 -6.98 -1.89
C VAL A 24 6.14 -6.70 -2.78
N LEU A 25 6.02 -5.46 -3.24
CA LEU A 25 4.95 -5.02 -4.13
C LEU A 25 5.50 -4.73 -5.52
N GLU A 26 5.12 -5.56 -6.48
CA GLU A 26 5.41 -5.35 -7.89
C GLU A 26 4.19 -4.71 -8.57
N ALA A 27 4.42 -3.61 -9.30
CA ALA A 27 3.40 -2.98 -10.11
C ALA A 27 4.05 -2.28 -11.33
N PRO A 28 3.37 -2.25 -12.50
CA PRO A 28 3.88 -1.56 -13.68
C PRO A 28 4.16 -0.06 -13.45
N PRO A 29 5.05 0.56 -14.25
CA PRO A 29 5.19 2.01 -14.27
C PRO A 29 3.84 2.71 -14.50
N GLY A 30 3.59 3.80 -13.77
CA GLY A 30 2.31 4.53 -13.87
C GLY A 30 1.12 3.85 -13.16
N ALA A 31 1.29 2.70 -12.52
CA ALA A 31 0.20 2.00 -11.81
C ALA A 31 -0.33 2.75 -10.57
N GLY A 32 0.33 3.83 -10.14
CA GLY A 32 -0.06 4.61 -8.97
C GLY A 32 0.58 4.17 -7.65
N LYS A 33 1.61 3.30 -7.67
CA LYS A 33 2.28 2.78 -6.46
C LYS A 33 2.69 3.88 -5.46
N THR A 34 3.38 4.92 -5.93
CA THR A 34 3.91 6.00 -5.07
C THR A 34 2.80 6.96 -4.62
N THR A 35 1.66 6.98 -5.30
CA THR A 35 0.57 7.91 -4.97
C THR A 35 -0.48 7.27 -4.06
N ARG A 36 -0.84 6.00 -4.30
CA ARG A 36 -1.94 5.32 -3.60
C ARG A 36 -1.50 4.44 -2.46
N VAL A 37 -0.34 3.79 -2.55
CA VAL A 37 0.09 2.83 -1.52
C VAL A 37 0.27 3.52 -0.17
N PRO A 38 1.01 4.64 -0.04
CA PRO A 38 1.16 5.28 1.27
C PRO A 38 -0.18 5.67 1.87
N LEU A 39 -1.06 6.30 1.07
CA LEU A 39 -2.39 6.71 1.50
C LEU A 39 -3.24 5.53 1.97
N ALA A 40 -3.14 4.38 1.32
CA ALA A 40 -3.86 3.17 1.71
C ALA A 40 -3.32 2.54 3.00
N LEU A 41 -2.08 2.87 3.39
CA LEU A 41 -1.42 2.35 4.59
C LEU A 41 -1.49 3.29 5.80
N LEU A 42 -1.85 4.57 5.61
CA LEU A 42 -1.90 5.58 6.69
C LEU A 42 -2.77 5.17 7.88
N ASP A 43 -3.89 4.50 7.65
CA ASP A 43 -4.84 4.11 8.69
C ASP A 43 -4.61 2.69 9.23
N GLN A 44 -3.47 2.05 8.92
CA GLN A 44 -3.18 0.71 9.41
C GLN A 44 -2.71 0.73 10.86
N ALA A 45 -3.21 -0.21 11.67
CA ALA A 45 -2.89 -0.28 13.09
C ALA A 45 -1.39 -0.45 13.37
N TRP A 46 -0.68 -1.19 12.52
CA TRP A 46 0.77 -1.40 12.65
C TRP A 46 1.59 -0.14 12.35
N LEU A 47 1.05 0.82 11.59
CA LEU A 47 1.73 2.09 11.34
C LEU A 47 1.72 2.95 12.60
N ALA A 48 0.69 2.84 13.44
CA ALA A 48 0.61 3.49 14.76
C ALA A 48 0.97 5.00 14.74
N GLY A 49 0.58 5.72 13.67
CA GLY A 49 0.87 7.15 13.50
C GLY A 49 2.32 7.48 13.11
N GLN A 50 3.14 6.48 12.76
CA GLN A 50 4.49 6.68 12.23
C GLN A 50 4.47 7.22 10.79
N SER A 51 5.61 7.75 10.36
CA SER A 51 5.78 8.30 9.02
C SER A 51 6.13 7.22 8.00
N ILE A 52 5.60 7.35 6.78
CA ILE A 52 5.98 6.53 5.64
C ILE A 52 7.08 7.24 4.87
N LEU A 53 8.21 6.56 4.66
CA LEU A 53 9.33 7.03 3.84
C LEU A 53 9.25 6.40 2.44
N MET A 54 9.57 7.17 1.40
CA MET A 54 9.56 6.73 0.00
C MET A 54 10.76 7.21 -0.80
#